data_AF-A0A1F5AAR3-F1
#
_entry.id   AF-A0A1F5AAR3-F1
#
_cell.length_a   1.000
_cell.length_b   1.000
_cell.length_c   1.000
_cell.angle_alpha   90.00
_cell.angle_beta   90.00
_cell.angle_gamma   90.00
#
_symmetry.space_group_name_H-M   'P 1'
#
loop_
_entity.id
_entity.type
_entity.pdbx_description
1 polymer ?
#
loop_
_entity_poly.entity_id
_entity_poly.type
_entity_poly.pdbx_seq_one_letter_code
_entity_poly.pdbx_strand_id
1 'polypeptide(L)'
;MSCPRPEDLYLYLEGELGPYKARAIEEHIESCAACREALAERRLLHEAFTSLPPFEVPPDFARSVMDSLPEPEVAQTGWLAPLLAATASLIIGLLGFNLLSGASFSDVLVATNRLFGSVAATVLPLAAKAFKIAAVLMEVASDAAEMLFSAIGAFSRSLGPQGVALALGLGCAVFLLVLFGARRLLSLGEKS
;
A
#
# COMPACT_ATOMS: atom_id res chain seq x y z
N MET A 1 8.57 41.09 35.01
CA MET A 1 7.50 40.25 34.44
C MET A 1 6.76 41.09 33.41
N SER A 2 6.45 40.53 32.23
CA SER A 2 5.72 41.27 31.19
C SER A 2 4.30 41.58 31.66
N CYS A 3 3.77 42.75 31.31
CA CYS A 3 2.36 43.06 31.51
C CYS A 3 1.49 42.15 30.62
N PRO A 4 0.31 41.71 31.09
CA PRO A 4 -0.66 40.99 30.27
C PRO A 4 -1.20 41.89 29.17
N ARG A 5 -1.69 41.28 28.09
CA ARG A 5 -2.29 42.05 27.00
C ARG A 5 -3.66 42.58 27.44
N PRO A 6 -4.11 43.73 26.92
CA PRO A 6 -5.41 44.31 27.29
C PRO A 6 -6.58 43.35 27.09
N GLU A 7 -6.54 42.50 26.06
CA GLU A 7 -7.59 41.53 25.74
C GLU A 7 -7.70 40.45 26.83
N ASP A 8 -6.58 40.04 27.41
CA ASP A 8 -6.56 39.03 28.46
C ASP A 8 -7.24 39.56 29.75
N LEU A 9 -7.21 40.88 30.00
CA LEU A 9 -7.94 41.49 31.13
C LEU A 9 -9.47 41.49 30.90
N TYR A 10 -9.93 41.64 29.65
CA TYR A 10 -11.37 41.54 29.33
C TYR A 10 -11.86 40.10 29.49
N LEU A 11 -11.13 39.14 28.93
CA LEU A 11 -11.45 37.71 29.07
C LEU A 11 -11.41 37.23 30.52
N TYR A 12 -10.57 37.85 31.37
CA TYR A 12 -10.58 37.62 32.81
C TYR A 12 -11.91 38.05 33.45
N LEU A 13 -12.40 39.26 33.13
CA LEU A 13 -13.67 39.79 33.64
C LEU A 13 -14.88 38.99 33.14
N GLU A 14 -14.82 38.51 31.89
CA GLU A 14 -15.89 37.70 31.27
C GLU A 14 -15.86 36.23 31.71
N GLY A 15 -14.83 35.80 32.45
CA GLY A 15 -14.67 34.42 32.90
C GLY A 15 -14.29 33.43 31.78
N GLU A 16 -13.85 33.93 30.63
CA GLU A 16 -13.48 33.13 29.46
C GLU A 16 -12.01 32.67 29.48
N LEU A 17 -11.23 33.12 30.47
CA LEU A 17 -9.87 32.62 30.69
C LEU A 17 -9.85 31.29 31.44
N GLY A 18 -9.00 30.37 30.96
CA GLY A 18 -8.68 29.16 31.71
C GLY A 18 -7.99 29.45 33.05
N PRO A 19 -8.08 28.51 34.02
CA PRO A 19 -7.68 28.73 35.42
C PRO A 19 -6.21 29.11 35.60
N TYR A 20 -5.32 28.60 34.75
CA TYR A 20 -3.89 28.93 34.79
C TYR A 20 -3.62 30.40 34.42
N LYS A 21 -4.28 30.89 33.37
CA LYS A 21 -4.09 32.28 32.90
C LYS A 21 -4.74 33.28 33.84
N ALA A 22 -5.90 32.96 34.40
CA ALA A 22 -6.56 33.77 35.41
C ALA A 22 -5.65 33.97 36.64
N ARG A 23 -5.06 32.89 37.16
CA ARG A 23 -4.12 32.94 38.28
C ARG A 23 -2.86 33.77 37.97
N ALA A 24 -2.34 33.67 36.76
CA ALA A 24 -1.19 34.48 36.35
C ALA A 24 -1.52 36.00 36.33
N ILE A 25 -2.76 36.37 35.97
CA ILE A 25 -3.21 37.76 36.04
C ILE A 25 -3.36 38.20 37.50
N GLU A 26 -3.93 37.36 38.37
CA GLU A 26 -4.07 37.63 39.81
C GLU A 26 -2.71 37.89 40.47
N GLU A 27 -1.73 37.02 40.24
CA GLU A 27 -0.35 37.20 40.72
C GLU A 27 0.31 38.48 40.13
N HIS A 28 -0.04 38.85 38.89
CA HIS A 28 0.49 40.05 38.25
C HIS A 28 -0.09 41.35 38.84
N ILE A 29 -1.40 41.43 39.05
CA ILE A 29 -2.05 42.65 39.57
C ILE A 29 -1.67 42.94 41.03
N GLU A 30 -1.25 41.91 41.79
CA GLU A 30 -0.66 42.07 43.12
C GLU A 30 0.64 42.90 43.09
N SER A 31 1.45 42.72 42.04
CA SER A 31 2.77 43.35 41.90
C SER A 31 2.82 44.55 40.95
N CYS A 32 1.81 44.73 40.09
CA CYS A 32 1.77 45.81 39.09
C CYS A 32 0.59 46.78 39.32
N ALA A 33 0.90 48.00 39.78
CA ALA A 33 -0.11 49.04 40.02
C ALA A 33 -0.83 49.49 38.73
N ALA A 34 -0.10 49.60 37.61
CA ALA A 34 -0.67 50.01 36.32
C ALA A 34 -1.72 49.02 35.80
N CYS A 35 -1.45 47.71 35.90
CA CYS A 35 -2.42 46.69 35.48
C CYS A 35 -3.62 46.59 36.43
N ARG A 36 -3.43 46.91 37.72
CA ARG A 36 -4.54 46.98 38.68
C ARG A 36 -5.50 48.12 38.36
N GLU A 37 -4.98 49.30 38.05
CA GLU A 37 -5.78 50.46 37.65
C GLU A 37 -6.51 50.20 36.32
N ALA A 38 -5.80 49.63 35.34
CA ALA A 38 -6.38 49.23 34.06
C ALA A 38 -7.51 48.19 34.21
N LEU A 39 -7.39 47.25 35.15
CA LEU A 39 -8.44 46.28 35.45
C LEU A 39 -9.65 46.94 36.14
N ALA A 40 -9.41 47.87 37.07
CA ALA A 40 -10.48 48.59 37.76
C ALA A 40 -11.32 49.44 36.80
N GLU A 41 -10.66 50.15 35.87
CA GLU A 41 -11.34 50.91 34.82
C GLU A 41 -12.25 50.02 33.95
N ARG A 42 -11.74 48.86 33.52
CA ARG A 42 -12.50 47.90 32.69
C ARG A 42 -13.65 47.26 33.46
N ARG A 43 -13.46 47.01 34.75
CA ARG A 43 -14.51 46.45 35.61
C ARG A 43 -15.73 47.37 35.70
N LEU A 44 -15.53 48.69 35.78
CA LEU A 44 -16.63 49.65 35.76
C LEU A 44 -17.45 49.55 34.47
N LEU A 45 -16.79 49.42 33.32
CA LEU A 45 -17.47 49.22 32.03
C LEU A 45 -18.21 47.88 31.98
N HIS A 46 -17.57 46.80 32.44
CA HIS A 46 -18.18 45.47 32.46
C HIS A 46 -19.42 45.40 33.37
N GLU A 47 -19.36 46.02 34.56
CA GLU A 47 -20.50 46.13 35.47
C GLU A 47 -21.63 46.96 34.85
N ALA A 48 -21.30 48.06 34.15
CA ALA A 48 -22.29 48.84 33.43
C ALA A 48 -23.01 47.97 32.37
N PHE A 49 -22.28 47.20 31.56
CA PHE A 49 -22.87 46.32 30.54
C PHE A 49 -23.69 45.16 31.10
N THR A 50 -23.21 44.52 32.16
CA THR A 50 -23.91 43.37 32.77
C THR A 50 -25.13 43.78 33.60
N SER A 51 -25.22 45.05 33.99
CA SER A 51 -26.39 45.61 34.67
C SER A 51 -27.56 46.00 33.75
N LEU A 52 -27.40 45.90 32.42
CA LEU A 52 -28.48 46.23 31.49
C LEU A 52 -29.67 45.27 31.66
N PRO A 53 -30.91 45.78 31.53
CA PRO A 53 -32.09 44.92 31.54
C PRO A 53 -32.06 43.94 30.36
N PRO A 54 -32.65 42.74 30.51
CA PRO A 54 -32.81 41.81 29.40
C PRO A 54 -33.50 42.49 28.21
N PHE A 55 -32.88 42.39 27.03
CA PHE A 55 -33.43 42.96 25.81
C PHE A 55 -34.41 41.96 25.17
N GLU A 56 -35.67 42.35 25.02
CA GLU A 56 -36.65 41.56 24.28
C GLU A 56 -36.41 41.71 22.78
N VAL A 57 -36.04 40.60 22.13
CA VAL A 57 -35.86 40.54 20.67
C VAL A 57 -37.19 40.24 19.98
N PRO A 58 -37.47 40.83 18.79
CA PRO A 58 -38.63 40.46 17.98
C PRO A 58 -38.61 38.96 17.61
N PRO A 59 -39.79 38.30 17.50
CA PRO A 59 -39.88 36.87 17.25
C PRO A 59 -39.22 36.40 15.94
N ASP A 60 -39.15 37.28 14.93
CA ASP A 60 -38.57 36.99 13.62
C ASP A 60 -37.14 37.52 13.43
N PHE A 61 -36.49 38.02 14.50
CA PHE A 61 -35.15 38.63 14.39
C PHE A 61 -34.11 37.66 13.80
N ALA A 62 -34.04 36.43 14.33
CA ALA A 62 -33.08 35.43 13.84
C ALA A 62 -33.32 35.11 12.36
N ARG A 63 -34.58 35.01 11.94
CA ARG A 63 -34.95 34.73 10.55
C ARG A 63 -34.55 35.87 9.62
N SER A 64 -34.89 37.11 10.01
CA SER A 64 -34.53 38.33 9.27
C SER A 64 -33.02 38.47 9.05
N VAL A 65 -32.23 38.17 10.09
CA VAL A 65 -30.76 38.19 9.99
C VAL A 65 -30.26 37.11 9.04
N MET A 66 -30.76 35.88 9.16
CA MET A 66 -30.35 34.76 8.30
C MET A 66 -30.70 35.01 6.83
N ASP A 67 -31.87 35.57 6.55
CA ASP A 67 -32.31 35.90 5.20
C ASP A 67 -31.53 37.09 4.60
N SER A 68 -30.90 37.91 5.44
CA SER A 68 -30.06 39.04 5.02
C SER A 68 -28.60 38.65 4.79
N LEU A 69 -28.20 37.42 5.12
CA LEU A 69 -26.84 36.96 4.87
C LEU A 69 -26.62 36.80 3.35
N PRO A 70 -25.49 37.26 2.82
CA PRO A 70 -25.16 37.00 1.43
C PRO A 70 -25.10 35.48 1.21
N GLU A 71 -25.68 35.02 0.10
CA GLU A 71 -25.53 33.63 -0.30
C GLU A 71 -24.03 33.32 -0.39
N PRO A 72 -23.58 32.20 0.20
CA PRO A 72 -22.18 31.82 0.09
C PRO A 72 -21.84 31.71 -1.39
N GLU A 73 -20.79 32.40 -1.83
CA GLU A 73 -20.23 32.24 -3.17
C GLU A 73 -19.77 30.78 -3.30
N VAL A 74 -20.68 29.90 -3.71
CA VAL A 74 -20.35 28.55 -4.12
C VAL A 74 -19.55 28.77 -5.39
N ALA A 75 -18.22 28.69 -5.28
CA ALA A 75 -17.32 28.79 -6.40
C ALA A 75 -17.86 27.84 -7.48
N GLN A 76 -18.45 28.40 -8.53
CA GLN A 76 -19.04 27.69 -9.66
C GLN A 76 -17.92 27.13 -10.53
N THR A 77 -17.05 26.36 -9.90
CA THR A 77 -16.03 25.54 -10.53
C THR A 77 -16.83 24.52 -11.32
N GLY A 78 -17.19 24.90 -12.55
CA GLY A 78 -18.07 24.13 -13.41
C GLY A 78 -17.53 22.72 -13.52
N TRP A 79 -18.40 21.75 -13.74
CA TRP A 79 -18.05 20.32 -13.83
C TRP A 79 -16.89 19.99 -14.80
N LEU A 80 -16.56 20.92 -15.69
CA LEU A 80 -15.44 20.84 -16.64
C LEU A 80 -14.07 21.25 -16.05
N ALA A 81 -14.01 21.93 -14.92
CA ALA A 81 -12.76 22.34 -14.27
C ALA A 81 -11.78 21.18 -13.97
N PRO A 82 -12.20 20.02 -13.43
CA PRO A 82 -11.30 18.87 -13.30
C PRO A 82 -10.82 18.36 -14.66
N LEU A 83 -11.65 18.47 -15.69
CA LEU A 83 -11.35 18.05 -17.05
C LEU A 83 -10.29 18.97 -17.69
N LEU A 84 -10.37 20.28 -17.45
CA LEU A 84 -9.38 21.27 -17.86
C LEU A 84 -8.05 21.13 -17.09
N ALA A 85 -8.10 20.82 -15.80
CA ALA A 85 -6.90 20.55 -15.01
C ALA A 85 -6.18 19.26 -15.47
N ALA A 86 -6.95 18.22 -15.83
CA ALA A 86 -6.41 16.97 -16.34
C ALA A 86 -5.73 17.16 -17.71
N THR A 87 -6.34 17.93 -18.62
CA THR A 87 -5.73 18.20 -19.93
C THR A 87 -4.48 19.05 -19.82
N ALA A 88 -4.49 20.10 -18.98
CA ALA A 88 -3.32 20.93 -18.75
C ALA A 88 -2.13 20.13 -18.18
N SER A 89 -2.38 19.26 -17.18
CA SER A 89 -1.34 18.42 -16.58
C SER A 89 -0.77 17.39 -17.57
N LEU A 90 -1.61 16.79 -18.41
CA LEU A 90 -1.17 15.87 -19.46
C LEU A 90 -0.27 16.56 -20.50
N ILE A 91 -0.64 17.76 -20.95
CA ILE A 91 0.13 18.53 -21.93
C ILE A 91 1.50 18.90 -21.36
N ILE A 92 1.54 19.41 -20.12
CA ILE A 92 2.80 19.79 -19.45
C ILE A 92 3.69 18.57 -19.25
N GLY A 93 3.11 17.43 -18.85
CA GLY A 93 3.84 16.17 -18.68
C GLY A 93 4.44 15.66 -20.00
N LEU A 94 3.67 15.65 -21.09
CA LEU A 94 4.14 15.25 -22.41
C LEU A 94 5.24 16.18 -22.95
N LEU A 95 5.06 17.49 -22.78
CA LEU A 95 6.04 18.48 -23.22
C LEU A 95 7.34 18.36 -22.42
N GLY A 96 7.25 18.23 -21.09
CA GLY A 96 8.40 18.01 -20.21
C GLY A 96 9.14 16.72 -20.56
N PHE A 97 8.40 15.63 -20.82
CA PHE A 97 8.98 14.36 -21.26
C PHE A 97 9.72 14.48 -22.60
N ASN A 98 9.14 15.18 -23.57
CA ASN A 98 9.78 15.39 -24.87
C ASN A 98 11.06 16.24 -24.75
N LEU A 99 11.03 17.29 -23.93
CA LEU A 99 12.19 18.15 -23.66
C LEU A 99 13.32 17.42 -22.92
N LEU A 100 13.01 16.61 -21.90
CA LEU A 100 14.02 15.88 -21.12
C LEU A 100 14.63 14.71 -21.90
N SER A 101 13.79 13.95 -22.60
CA SER A 101 14.21 12.70 -23.25
C SER A 101 14.79 12.95 -24.64
N GLY A 102 14.49 14.11 -25.25
CA GLY A 102 14.81 14.39 -26.65
C GLY A 102 14.09 13.49 -27.66
N ALA A 103 13.21 12.59 -27.18
CA ALA A 103 12.46 11.63 -27.97
C ALA A 103 10.96 11.95 -27.92
N SER A 104 10.27 11.73 -29.03
CA SER A 104 8.81 11.87 -29.07
C SER A 104 8.13 10.66 -28.42
N PHE A 105 6.91 10.85 -27.91
CA PHE A 105 6.09 9.74 -27.38
C PHE A 105 5.88 8.66 -28.44
N SER A 106 5.77 9.04 -29.72
CA SER A 106 5.73 8.12 -30.86
C SER A 106 6.99 7.27 -30.99
N ASP A 107 8.18 7.83 -30.74
CA ASP A 107 9.43 7.06 -30.82
C ASP A 107 9.48 5.97 -29.76
N VAL A 108 9.01 6.27 -28.54
CA VAL A 108 8.94 5.31 -27.43
C VAL A 108 7.94 4.19 -27.73
N LEU A 109 6.77 4.52 -28.27
CA LEU A 109 5.78 3.54 -28.69
C LEU A 109 6.31 2.63 -29.80
N VAL A 110 6.97 3.22 -30.81
CA VAL A 110 7.57 2.46 -31.92
C VAL A 110 8.71 1.58 -31.42
N ALA A 111 9.56 2.08 -30.52
CA ALA A 111 10.64 1.30 -29.92
C ALA A 111 10.08 0.13 -29.11
N THR A 112 9.06 0.36 -28.27
CA THR A 112 8.41 -0.68 -27.48
C THR A 112 7.74 -1.73 -28.36
N ASN A 113 7.03 -1.31 -29.40
CA ASN A 113 6.40 -2.21 -30.37
C ASN A 113 7.46 -3.06 -31.12
N ARG A 114 8.56 -2.43 -31.57
CA ARG A 114 9.66 -3.15 -32.22
C ARG A 114 10.35 -4.14 -31.27
N LEU A 115 10.54 -3.78 -30.00
CA LEU A 115 11.09 -4.68 -28.99
C LEU A 115 10.20 -5.90 -28.82
N PHE A 116 8.89 -5.70 -28.63
CA PHE A 116 7.93 -6.81 -28.56
C PHE A 116 7.97 -7.69 -29.81
N GLY A 117 7.98 -7.09 -31.00
CA GLY A 117 8.13 -7.81 -32.26
C GLY A 117 9.40 -8.65 -32.33
N SER A 118 10.56 -8.09 -31.93
CA SER A 118 11.84 -8.81 -31.94
C SER A 118 11.91 -9.94 -30.92
N VAL A 119 11.34 -9.74 -29.73
CA VAL A 119 11.28 -10.76 -28.69
C VAL A 119 10.36 -11.89 -29.13
N ALA A 120 9.16 -11.56 -29.63
CA ALA A 120 8.22 -12.55 -30.15
C ALA A 120 8.84 -13.35 -31.30
N ALA A 121 9.51 -12.70 -32.24
CA ALA A 121 10.18 -13.35 -33.36
C ALA A 121 11.29 -14.33 -32.92
N THR A 122 11.91 -14.10 -31.76
CA THR A 122 12.95 -14.98 -31.21
C THR A 122 12.35 -16.10 -30.36
N VAL A 123 11.35 -15.79 -29.53
CA VAL A 123 10.76 -16.72 -28.56
C VAL A 123 9.85 -17.74 -29.23
N LEU A 124 8.99 -17.33 -30.18
CA LEU A 124 8.08 -18.25 -30.90
C LEU A 124 8.81 -19.45 -31.53
N PRO A 125 9.88 -19.27 -32.34
CA PRO A 125 10.56 -20.41 -32.95
C PRO A 125 11.31 -21.26 -31.94
N LEU A 126 11.86 -20.67 -30.86
CA LEU A 126 12.47 -21.45 -29.78
C LEU A 126 11.42 -22.32 -29.07
N ALA A 127 10.26 -21.75 -28.73
CA ALA A 127 9.17 -22.49 -28.12
C ALA A 127 8.67 -23.62 -29.03
N ALA A 128 8.51 -23.35 -30.34
CA ALA A 128 8.12 -24.36 -31.32
C ALA A 128 9.16 -25.49 -31.43
N LYS A 129 10.46 -25.17 -31.45
CA LYS A 129 11.53 -26.17 -31.46
C LYS A 129 11.55 -26.98 -30.16
N ALA A 130 11.43 -26.33 -29.00
CA ALA A 130 11.38 -27.00 -27.71
C ALA A 130 10.20 -27.97 -27.62
N PHE A 131 9.02 -27.55 -28.10
CA PHE A 131 7.84 -28.40 -28.16
C PHE A 131 8.06 -29.61 -29.09
N LYS A 132 8.63 -29.40 -30.27
CA LYS A 132 8.95 -30.50 -31.20
C LYS A 132 9.95 -31.49 -30.58
N ILE A 133 10.99 -30.99 -29.91
CA ILE A 133 11.97 -31.82 -29.21
C ILE A 133 11.31 -32.63 -28.09
N ALA A 134 10.45 -31.99 -27.29
CA ALA A 134 9.70 -32.65 -26.23
C ALA A 134 8.77 -33.74 -26.77
N ALA A 135 8.08 -33.50 -27.89
CA ALA A 135 7.24 -34.48 -28.55
C ALA A 135 8.05 -35.71 -29.01
N VAL A 136 9.20 -35.50 -29.67
CA VAL A 136 10.08 -36.60 -30.09
C VAL A 136 10.63 -37.38 -28.90
N LEU A 137 11.05 -36.70 -27.83
CA LEU A 137 11.51 -37.34 -26.59
C LEU A 137 10.41 -38.21 -25.96
N MET A 138 9.16 -37.75 -26.00
CA MET A 138 8.02 -38.48 -25.47
C MET A 138 7.69 -39.73 -26.29
N GLU A 139 7.81 -39.65 -27.62
CA GLU A 139 7.65 -40.80 -28.53
C GLU A 139 8.76 -41.83 -28.33
N VAL A 140 10.02 -41.39 -28.22
CA VAL A 140 11.15 -42.28 -27.91
C VAL A 140 10.98 -42.95 -26.54
N ALA A 141 10.45 -42.21 -25.56
CA ALA A 141 10.18 -42.77 -24.24
C ALA A 141 9.06 -43.83 -24.25
N SER A 142 8.01 -43.64 -25.06
CA SER A 142 6.95 -44.66 -25.21
C SER A 142 7.47 -45.91 -25.90
N ASP A 143 8.24 -45.78 -26.97
CA ASP A 143 8.82 -46.92 -27.70
C ASP A 143 9.79 -47.71 -26.80
N ALA A 144 10.63 -47.01 -26.05
CA ALA A 144 11.55 -47.63 -25.10
C ALA A 144 10.78 -48.37 -24.00
N ALA A 145 9.68 -47.81 -23.50
CA ALA A 145 8.85 -48.46 -22.49
C ALA A 145 8.19 -49.73 -23.04
N GLU A 146 7.61 -49.70 -24.24
CA GLU A 146 7.03 -50.88 -24.88
C GLU A 146 8.07 -51.98 -25.10
N MET A 147 9.28 -51.62 -25.55
CA MET A 147 10.36 -52.57 -25.74
C MET A 147 10.79 -53.19 -24.41
N LEU A 148 10.84 -52.40 -23.34
CA LEU A 148 11.14 -52.88 -21.98
C LEU A 148 10.05 -53.84 -21.46
N PHE A 149 8.77 -53.49 -21.63
CA PHE A 149 7.65 -54.35 -21.23
C PHE A 149 7.61 -55.65 -22.03
N SER A 150 7.89 -55.61 -23.33
CA SER A 150 7.95 -56.81 -24.17
C SER A 150 9.13 -57.70 -23.79
N ALA A 151 10.29 -57.13 -23.48
CA ALA A 151 11.46 -57.87 -22.99
C ALA A 151 11.18 -58.55 -21.63
N ILE A 152 10.58 -57.83 -20.69
CA ILE A 152 10.14 -58.39 -19.39
C ILE A 152 9.09 -59.48 -19.60
N GLY A 153 8.14 -59.27 -20.51
CA GLY A 153 7.12 -60.25 -20.88
C GLY A 153 7.70 -61.52 -21.51
N ALA A 154 8.67 -61.39 -22.41
CA ALA A 154 9.35 -62.53 -23.01
C ALA A 154 10.20 -63.30 -21.99
N PHE A 155 10.93 -62.57 -21.14
CA PHE A 155 11.75 -63.14 -20.07
C PHE A 155 10.90 -63.90 -19.06
N SER A 156 9.78 -63.31 -18.62
CA SER A 156 8.84 -63.96 -17.68
C SER A 156 8.19 -65.22 -18.26
N ARG A 157 7.88 -65.26 -19.55
CA ARG A 157 7.39 -66.48 -20.21
C ARG A 157 8.47 -67.55 -20.34
N SER A 158 9.72 -67.16 -20.60
CA SER A 158 10.84 -68.09 -20.76
C SER A 158 11.27 -68.76 -19.45
N LEU A 159 11.16 -68.07 -18.30
CA LEU A 159 11.55 -68.63 -17.00
C LEU A 159 10.46 -69.51 -16.36
N GLY A 160 9.23 -69.45 -16.87
CA GLY A 160 8.07 -70.11 -16.27
C GLY A 160 7.72 -69.55 -14.87
N PRO A 161 6.58 -69.97 -14.28
CA PRO A 161 6.11 -69.43 -13.01
C PRO A 161 7.08 -69.71 -11.84
N GLN A 162 7.80 -70.84 -11.90
CA GLN A 162 8.77 -71.23 -10.88
C GLN A 162 10.09 -70.45 -11.00
N GLY A 163 10.58 -70.17 -12.21
CA GLY A 163 11.80 -69.39 -12.41
C GLY A 163 11.63 -67.92 -12.06
N VAL A 164 10.47 -67.33 -12.32
CA VAL A 164 10.16 -65.94 -11.89
C VAL A 164 10.13 -65.81 -10.36
N ALA A 165 9.51 -66.78 -9.66
CA ALA A 165 9.49 -66.79 -8.20
C ALA A 165 10.90 -66.92 -7.60
N LEU A 166 11.77 -67.75 -8.19
CA LEU A 166 13.16 -67.88 -7.77
C LEU A 166 13.97 -66.62 -8.06
N ALA A 167 13.81 -66.00 -9.23
CA ALA A 167 14.51 -64.77 -9.58
C ALA A 167 14.12 -63.59 -8.66
N LEU A 168 12.82 -63.42 -8.38
CA LEU A 168 12.34 -62.41 -7.43
C LEU A 168 12.79 -62.71 -5.99
N GLY A 169 12.76 -63.98 -5.58
CA GLY A 169 13.24 -64.40 -4.26
C GLY A 169 14.74 -64.14 -4.07
N LEU A 170 15.54 -64.49 -5.08
CA LEU A 170 16.99 -64.27 -5.07
C LEU A 170 17.33 -62.78 -5.16
N GLY A 171 16.60 -62.01 -5.97
CA GLY A 171 16.70 -60.55 -6.02
C GLY A 171 16.37 -59.88 -4.69
N CYS A 172 15.28 -60.31 -4.02
CA CYS A 172 14.88 -59.80 -2.71
C CYS A 172 15.91 -60.16 -1.62
N ALA A 173 16.45 -61.37 -1.65
CA ALA A 173 17.52 -61.80 -0.74
C ALA A 173 18.80 -60.97 -0.93
N VAL A 174 19.23 -60.74 -2.17
CA VAL A 174 20.38 -59.87 -2.49
C VAL A 174 20.11 -58.43 -2.05
N PHE A 175 18.92 -57.89 -2.29
CA PHE A 175 18.55 -56.54 -1.86
C PHE A 175 18.57 -56.39 -0.33
N LEU A 176 18.03 -57.38 0.39
CA LEU A 176 18.11 -57.42 1.85
C LEU A 176 19.56 -57.54 2.33
N LEU A 177 20.41 -58.32 1.66
CA LEU A 177 21.84 -58.39 1.99
C LEU A 177 22.57 -57.06 1.75
N VAL A 178 22.25 -56.35 0.66
CA VAL A 178 22.80 -55.02 0.38
C VAL A 178 22.33 -54.00 1.42
N LEU A 179 21.04 -53.99 1.75
CA LEU A 179 20.50 -53.11 2.80
C LEU A 179 21.09 -53.42 4.18
N PHE A 180 21.17 -54.70 4.56
CA PHE A 180 21.70 -55.10 5.86
C PHE A 180 23.23 -54.90 5.93
N GLY A 181 23.94 -55.13 4.83
CA GLY A 181 25.36 -54.83 4.68
C GLY A 181 25.65 -53.32 4.78
N ALA A 182 24.87 -52.50 4.10
CA ALA A 182 24.93 -51.03 4.21
C ALA A 182 24.64 -50.57 5.64
N ARG A 183 23.63 -51.16 6.29
CA ARG A 183 23.28 -50.84 7.70
C ARG A 183 24.37 -51.28 8.68
N ARG A 184 25.01 -52.43 8.45
CA ARG A 184 26.14 -52.91 9.26
C ARG A 184 27.38 -52.02 9.12
N LEU A 185 27.69 -51.60 7.89
CA LEU A 185 28.77 -50.63 7.63
C LEU A 185 28.52 -49.30 8.32
N LEU A 186 27.28 -48.80 8.30
CA LEU A 186 26.90 -47.59 9.02
C LEU A 186 27.01 -47.75 10.55
N SER A 187 26.64 -48.90 11.12
CA SER A 187 26.74 -49.15 12.58
C SER A 187 28.16 -49.30 13.12
N LEU A 188 29.13 -49.66 12.26
CA LEU A 188 30.55 -49.76 12.63
C LEU A 188 31.23 -48.39 12.60
N GLY A 189 30.75 -47.45 11.78
CA GLY A 189 31.25 -46.08 11.72
C GLY A 189 30.85 -45.19 12.90
N GLU A 190 29.92 -45.63 13.76
CA GLU A 190 29.47 -44.90 14.96
C GLU A 190 30.26 -45.31 16.23
N LYS A 191 31.18 -46.28 16.13
CA LYS A 191 32.02 -46.76 17.23
C LYS A 191 33.51 -46.40 17.09
N SER A 192 33.86 -45.54 16.15
CA SER A 192 35.21 -44.98 15.97
C SER A 192 35.25 -43.51 16.29
#